data_AF-A0A9E2QCV7-F1
#
_entry.id   AF-A0A9E2QCV7-F1
#
_cell.length_a   1.000
_cell.length_b   1.000
_cell.length_c   1.000
_cell.angle_alpha   90.00
_cell.angle_beta   90.00
_cell.angle_gamma   90.00
#
_symmetry.space_group_name_H-M   'P 1'
#
loop_
_entity.id
_entity.type
_entity.pdbx_description
1 polymer ?
#
loop_
_entity_poly.entity_id
_entity_poly.type
_entity_poly.pdbx_seq_one_letter_code
_entity_poly.pdbx_strand_id
1 'polypeptide(L)'
;MTATKKKQYFLKDEQMDFEVQCVLGGCYYGAADAGEILATADNIKEGDCESWYREWCATAERVQGIAEQCAAAGNDVSARCAYLRAASYYSASISMIDGTKDPSRGVPTWKRHLACWNEFCSRLVPPAEKVDIPYEETPMPGYFFVPDGSGGPWPTIIFNNGSDGTTSGMWTFGVAGALERGYAALVFDGPGQNSMLWLHDVPFRYDWEKVITPVTDFLLGRSDVDPKRIALSGVSQGGYWVLRALAFEHRVAAGIADPGV
;
A
#
# COMPACT_ATOMS: atom_id res chain seq x y z
N MET A 1 18.65 -23.85 19.47
CA MET A 1 17.86 -22.64 19.78
C MET A 1 16.40 -23.01 19.73
N THR A 2 15.71 -23.01 20.86
CA THR A 2 14.26 -23.21 20.91
C THR A 2 13.61 -22.01 20.24
N ALA A 3 12.94 -22.20 19.10
CA ALA A 3 12.19 -21.13 18.46
C ALA A 3 11.17 -20.59 19.46
N THR A 4 11.29 -19.31 19.82
CA THR A 4 10.30 -18.64 20.65
C THR A 4 8.99 -18.68 19.88
N LYS A 5 8.03 -19.50 20.35
CA LYS A 5 6.72 -19.59 19.71
C LYS A 5 6.08 -18.20 19.76
N LYS A 6 5.89 -17.56 18.60
CA LYS A 6 5.26 -16.24 18.55
C LYS A 6 3.88 -16.33 19.18
N LYS A 7 3.53 -15.32 19.98
CA LYS A 7 2.21 -15.26 20.62
C LYS A 7 1.18 -14.96 19.55
N GLN A 8 0.19 -15.83 19.44
CA GLN A 8 -0.95 -15.71 18.54
C GLN A 8 -2.13 -15.11 19.29
N TYR A 9 -2.89 -14.23 18.65
CA TYR A 9 -3.94 -13.46 19.32
C TYR A 9 -5.34 -13.71 18.76
N PHE A 10 -5.45 -13.92 17.44
CA PHE A 10 -6.72 -14.07 16.72
C PHE A 10 -6.83 -15.44 16.06
N LEU A 11 -5.75 -15.94 15.45
CA LEU A 11 -5.71 -17.23 14.73
C LEU A 11 -4.48 -18.05 15.14
N LYS A 12 -4.58 -19.38 15.04
CA LYS A 12 -3.50 -20.33 15.35
C LYS A 12 -2.54 -20.53 14.18
N ASP A 13 -2.96 -20.24 12.96
CA ASP A 13 -2.05 -20.15 11.83
C ASP A 13 -1.20 -18.86 11.94
N GLU A 14 0.13 -18.99 11.89
CA GLU A 14 1.04 -17.86 12.14
C GLU A 14 0.93 -16.78 11.05
N GLN A 15 0.77 -17.16 9.78
CA GLN A 15 0.66 -16.19 8.70
C GLN A 15 -0.67 -15.47 8.78
N MET A 16 -1.78 -16.20 8.97
CA MET A 16 -3.10 -15.56 9.08
C MET A 16 -3.20 -14.64 10.29
N ASP A 17 -2.65 -15.05 11.44
CA ASP A 17 -2.63 -14.20 12.64
C ASP A 17 -1.79 -12.93 12.43
N PHE A 18 -0.65 -13.05 11.75
CA PHE A 18 0.18 -11.90 11.38
C PHE A 18 -0.58 -10.94 10.45
N GLU A 19 -1.23 -11.45 9.41
CA GLU A 19 -2.02 -10.62 8.49
C GLU A 19 -3.19 -9.92 9.21
N VAL A 20 -3.90 -10.60 10.12
CA VAL A 20 -4.95 -9.97 10.94
C VAL A 20 -4.37 -8.84 11.80
N GLN A 21 -3.19 -9.03 12.40
CA GLN A 21 -2.51 -7.98 13.15
C GLN A 21 -2.12 -6.79 12.27
N CYS A 22 -1.65 -7.03 11.03
CA CYS A 22 -1.35 -5.98 10.07
C CYS A 22 -2.59 -5.16 9.71
N VAL A 23 -3.72 -5.83 9.40
CA VAL A 23 -4.99 -5.14 9.10
C VAL A 23 -5.48 -4.36 10.32
N LEU A 24 -5.38 -4.92 11.53
CA LEU A 24 -5.73 -4.25 12.78
C LEU A 24 -4.86 -3.01 13.04
N GLY A 25 -3.57 -3.05 12.72
CA GLY A 25 -2.69 -1.89 12.78
C GLY A 25 -3.20 -0.73 11.89
N GLY A 26 -3.87 -1.06 10.78
CA GLY A 26 -4.49 -0.09 9.89
C GLY A 26 -5.65 0.70 10.51
N CYS A 27 -6.25 0.24 11.62
CA CYS A 27 -7.32 0.98 12.30
C CYS A 27 -6.91 2.38 12.73
N TYR A 28 -5.65 2.57 13.14
CA TYR A 28 -5.17 3.87 13.63
C TYR A 28 -5.31 4.98 12.57
N TYR A 29 -5.05 4.66 11.29
CA TYR A 29 -5.20 5.60 10.17
C TYR A 29 -6.50 5.39 9.38
N GLY A 30 -7.50 4.73 9.98
CA GLY A 30 -8.83 4.54 9.39
C GLY A 30 -8.91 3.55 8.24
N ALA A 31 -7.87 2.76 8.01
CA ALA A 31 -7.83 1.77 6.93
C ALA A 31 -8.54 0.46 7.26
N ALA A 32 -8.97 0.29 8.50
CA ALA A 32 -9.80 -0.83 8.92
C ALA A 32 -10.67 -0.44 10.12
N ASP A 33 -11.74 -1.20 10.36
CA ASP A 33 -12.52 -1.17 11.59
C ASP A 33 -12.31 -2.47 12.40
N ALA A 34 -12.12 -2.35 13.72
CA ALA A 34 -11.83 -3.49 14.58
C ALA A 34 -12.99 -4.49 14.65
N GLY A 35 -14.24 -4.03 14.63
CA GLY A 35 -15.41 -4.89 14.62
C GLY A 35 -15.51 -5.70 13.32
N GLU A 36 -15.23 -5.05 12.19
CA GLU A 36 -15.20 -5.73 10.89
C GLU A 36 -14.07 -6.76 10.80
N ILE A 37 -12.89 -6.46 11.33
CA ILE A 37 -11.77 -7.41 11.40
C ILE A 37 -12.16 -8.62 12.23
N LEU A 38 -12.66 -8.42 13.45
CA LEU A 38 -13.03 -9.51 14.36
C LEU A 38 -14.14 -10.38 13.77
N ALA A 39 -15.16 -9.77 13.18
CA ALA A 39 -16.25 -10.50 12.53
C ALA A 39 -15.77 -11.29 11.30
N THR A 40 -14.82 -10.74 10.53
CA THR A 40 -14.22 -11.47 9.40
C THR A 40 -13.40 -12.65 9.90
N ALA A 41 -12.50 -12.41 10.87
CA ALA A 41 -11.59 -13.42 11.38
C ALA A 41 -12.31 -14.61 12.04
N ASP A 42 -13.43 -14.38 12.73
CA ASP A 42 -14.23 -15.45 13.37
C ASP A 42 -14.80 -16.46 12.37
N ASN A 43 -14.95 -16.07 11.09
CA ASN A 43 -15.43 -16.94 10.01
C ASN A 43 -14.30 -17.62 9.23
N ILE A 44 -13.04 -17.26 9.47
CA ILE A 44 -11.89 -17.84 8.79
C ILE A 44 -11.55 -19.19 9.40
N LYS A 45 -11.40 -20.20 8.55
CA LYS A 45 -10.94 -21.51 8.96
C LYS A 45 -9.41 -21.52 8.99
N GLU A 46 -8.87 -21.90 10.14
CA GLU A 46 -7.43 -22.03 10.39
C GLU A 46 -6.69 -22.77 9.26
N GLY A 47 -5.67 -22.13 8.70
CA GLY A 47 -4.82 -22.68 7.64
C GLY A 47 -5.52 -22.89 6.29
N ASP A 48 -6.73 -22.37 6.09
CA ASP A 48 -7.48 -22.51 4.83
C ASP A 48 -7.51 -21.19 4.05
N CYS A 49 -6.58 -21.05 3.09
CA CYS A 49 -6.46 -19.88 2.21
C CYS A 49 -7.76 -19.58 1.43
N GLU A 50 -8.59 -20.59 1.13
CA GLU A 50 -9.87 -20.37 0.44
C GLU A 50 -10.87 -19.64 1.35
N SER A 51 -10.90 -19.99 2.64
CA SER A 51 -11.73 -19.26 3.61
C SER A 51 -11.21 -17.85 3.84
N TRP A 52 -9.88 -17.67 3.90
CA TRP A 52 -9.25 -16.35 4.00
C TRP A 52 -9.69 -15.42 2.87
N TYR A 53 -9.50 -15.85 1.61
CA TYR A 53 -9.91 -15.09 0.45
C TYR A 53 -11.41 -14.75 0.49
N ARG A 54 -12.25 -15.77 0.72
CA ARG A 54 -13.71 -15.61 0.69
C ARG A 54 -14.20 -14.59 1.73
N GLU A 55 -13.79 -14.72 2.99
CA GLU A 55 -14.31 -13.87 4.07
C GLU A 55 -13.82 -12.42 3.96
N TRP A 56 -12.55 -12.20 3.61
CA TRP A 56 -12.04 -10.84 3.37
C TRP A 56 -12.65 -10.20 2.14
N CYS A 57 -12.81 -10.95 1.05
CA CYS A 57 -13.46 -10.45 -0.16
C CYS A 57 -14.92 -10.07 0.11
N ALA A 58 -15.70 -10.92 0.79
CA ALA A 58 -17.08 -10.62 1.16
C ALA A 58 -17.19 -9.35 2.04
N THR A 59 -16.26 -9.16 2.97
CA THR A 59 -16.19 -7.95 3.79
C THR A 59 -15.86 -6.72 2.95
N ALA A 60 -14.89 -6.82 2.05
CA ALA A 60 -14.54 -5.76 1.12
C ALA A 60 -15.73 -5.35 0.24
N GLU A 61 -16.48 -6.32 -0.29
CA GLU A 61 -17.69 -6.11 -1.11
C GLU A 61 -18.78 -5.35 -0.35
N ARG A 62 -19.07 -5.79 0.87
CA ARG A 62 -20.06 -5.12 1.74
C ARG A 62 -19.65 -3.67 2.02
N VAL A 63 -18.39 -3.43 2.36
CA VAL A 63 -17.87 -2.10 2.70
C VAL A 63 -17.78 -1.20 1.46
N GLN A 64 -17.42 -1.75 0.30
CA GLN A 64 -17.50 -1.04 -0.98
C GLN A 64 -18.94 -0.59 -1.26
N GLY A 65 -19.93 -1.46 -1.05
CA GLY A 65 -21.34 -1.11 -1.21
C GLY A 65 -21.80 0.05 -0.30
N ILE A 66 -21.28 0.11 0.93
CA ILE A 66 -21.49 1.26 1.83
C ILE A 66 -20.86 2.52 1.24
N ALA A 67 -19.62 2.43 0.74
CA ALA A 67 -18.91 3.56 0.14
C ALA A 67 -19.68 4.14 -1.05
N GLU A 68 -20.17 3.28 -1.94
CA GLU A 68 -20.96 3.65 -3.11
C GLU A 68 -22.29 4.31 -2.73
N GLN A 69 -22.99 3.80 -1.70
CA GLN A 69 -24.21 4.43 -1.19
C GLN A 69 -23.95 5.80 -0.60
N CYS A 70 -22.86 5.96 0.17
CA CYS A 70 -22.46 7.26 0.71
C CYS A 70 -22.10 8.24 -0.42
N ALA A 71 -21.36 7.79 -1.43
CA ALA A 71 -20.98 8.61 -2.57
C ALA A 71 -22.22 9.07 -3.36
N ALA A 72 -23.17 8.16 -3.63
CA ALA A 72 -24.43 8.48 -4.31
C ALA A 72 -25.30 9.47 -3.53
N ALA A 73 -25.20 9.46 -2.20
CA ALA A 73 -25.90 10.40 -1.32
C ALA A 73 -25.15 11.74 -1.11
N GLY A 74 -23.96 11.93 -1.70
CA GLY A 74 -23.14 13.13 -1.52
C GLY A 74 -22.40 13.21 -0.18
N ASN A 75 -22.28 12.08 0.53
CA ASN A 75 -21.60 11.99 1.83
C ASN A 75 -20.11 11.64 1.65
N ASP A 76 -19.34 12.58 1.09
CA ASP A 76 -17.96 12.32 0.64
C ASP A 76 -17.00 11.82 1.73
N VAL A 77 -17.11 12.36 2.95
CA VAL A 77 -16.26 11.92 4.07
C VAL A 77 -16.50 10.45 4.40
N SER A 78 -17.78 10.04 4.50
CA SER A 78 -18.17 8.66 4.76
C SER A 78 -17.79 7.73 3.61
N ALA A 79 -18.00 8.18 2.37
CA ALA A 79 -17.60 7.44 1.18
C ALA A 79 -16.09 7.18 1.16
N ARG A 80 -15.27 8.23 1.34
CA ARG A 80 -13.81 8.15 1.41
C ARG A 80 -13.35 7.15 2.46
N CYS A 81 -13.86 7.25 3.69
CA CYS A 81 -13.50 6.34 4.79
C CYS A 81 -13.88 4.88 4.49
N ALA A 82 -15.03 4.63 3.85
CA ALA A 82 -15.43 3.29 3.47
C ALA A 82 -14.61 2.74 2.29
N TYR A 83 -14.27 3.57 1.29
CA TYR A 83 -13.40 3.17 0.18
C TYR A 83 -12.00 2.75 0.63
N LEU A 84 -11.42 3.47 1.61
CA LEU A 84 -10.12 3.09 2.18
C LEU A 84 -10.18 1.68 2.80
N ARG A 85 -11.18 1.43 3.65
CA ARG A 85 -11.38 0.11 4.28
C ARG A 85 -11.63 -0.98 3.25
N ALA A 86 -12.49 -0.74 2.25
CA ALA A 86 -12.73 -1.69 1.17
C ALA A 86 -11.45 -2.02 0.40
N ALA A 87 -10.61 -1.02 0.09
CA ALA A 87 -9.32 -1.25 -0.54
C ALA A 87 -8.43 -2.14 0.34
N SER A 88 -8.30 -1.86 1.64
CA SER A 88 -7.51 -2.68 2.57
C SER A 88 -8.02 -4.12 2.68
N TYR A 89 -9.33 -4.34 2.66
CA TYR A 89 -9.91 -5.69 2.72
C TYR A 89 -9.78 -6.48 1.41
N TYR A 90 -9.87 -5.83 0.24
CA TYR A 90 -9.50 -6.50 -1.01
C TYR A 90 -8.01 -6.85 -1.04
N SER A 91 -7.14 -5.96 -0.54
CA SER A 91 -5.70 -6.24 -0.41
C SER A 91 -5.44 -7.42 0.53
N ALA A 92 -6.13 -7.50 1.66
CA ALA A 92 -6.02 -8.63 2.58
C ALA A 92 -6.48 -9.93 1.92
N SER A 93 -7.59 -9.92 1.16
CA SER A 93 -8.14 -11.13 0.55
C SER A 93 -7.15 -11.86 -0.37
N ILE A 94 -6.28 -11.11 -1.06
CA ILE A 94 -5.35 -11.65 -2.05
C ILE A 94 -3.95 -11.96 -1.50
N SER A 95 -3.66 -11.68 -0.23
CA SER A 95 -2.32 -11.93 0.36
C SER A 95 -1.91 -13.41 0.35
N MET A 96 -2.88 -14.31 0.22
CA MET A 96 -2.67 -15.77 0.16
C MET A 96 -3.30 -16.40 -1.09
N ILE A 97 -3.48 -15.62 -2.16
CA ILE A 97 -4.26 -16.03 -3.34
C ILE A 97 -3.71 -17.29 -4.03
N ASP A 98 -2.39 -17.46 -4.04
CA ASP A 98 -1.70 -18.62 -4.64
C ASP A 98 -1.99 -19.93 -3.89
N GLY A 99 -2.35 -19.85 -2.61
CA GLY A 99 -2.77 -20.99 -1.80
C GLY A 99 -4.24 -21.38 -1.98
N THR A 100 -5.01 -20.63 -2.78
CA THR A 100 -6.44 -20.89 -3.00
C THR A 100 -6.67 -21.90 -4.12
N LYS A 101 -7.93 -22.34 -4.29
CA LYS A 101 -8.29 -23.27 -5.37
C LYS A 101 -8.32 -22.62 -6.76
N ASP A 102 -8.42 -21.29 -6.79
CA ASP A 102 -8.48 -20.51 -8.02
C ASP A 102 -7.71 -19.19 -7.85
N PRO A 103 -6.38 -19.22 -8.08
CA PRO A 103 -5.54 -18.04 -8.02
C PRO A 103 -5.86 -16.99 -9.10
N SER A 104 -6.58 -17.36 -10.18
CA SER A 104 -6.90 -16.44 -11.28
C SER A 104 -7.81 -15.28 -10.84
N ARG A 105 -8.47 -15.42 -9.68
CA ARG A 105 -9.25 -14.36 -9.02
C ARG A 105 -8.39 -13.20 -8.48
N GLY A 106 -7.07 -13.38 -8.38
CA GLY A 106 -6.15 -12.35 -7.91
C GLY A 106 -6.24 -11.05 -8.71
N VAL A 107 -6.05 -11.12 -10.04
CA VAL A 107 -6.06 -9.92 -10.90
C VAL A 107 -7.43 -9.21 -10.94
N PRO A 108 -8.59 -9.90 -11.07
CA PRO A 108 -9.88 -9.24 -10.93
C PRO A 108 -10.08 -8.56 -9.56
N THR A 109 -9.65 -9.21 -8.48
CA THR A 109 -9.77 -8.65 -7.12
C THR A 109 -8.84 -7.44 -6.94
N TRP A 110 -7.63 -7.48 -7.51
CA TRP A 110 -6.71 -6.34 -7.59
C TRP A 110 -7.32 -5.13 -8.26
N LYS A 111 -8.05 -5.33 -9.36
CA LYS A 111 -8.69 -4.22 -10.08
C LYS A 111 -9.75 -3.54 -9.21
N ARG A 112 -10.48 -4.31 -8.39
CA ARG A 112 -11.46 -3.78 -7.43
C ARG A 112 -10.77 -3.05 -6.27
N HIS A 113 -9.68 -3.63 -5.77
CA HIS A 113 -8.79 -2.99 -4.81
C HIS A 113 -8.35 -1.60 -5.31
N LEU A 114 -7.76 -1.53 -6.51
CA LEU A 114 -7.31 -0.29 -7.12
C LEU A 114 -8.46 0.69 -7.34
N ALA A 115 -9.65 0.24 -7.74
CA ALA A 115 -10.81 1.11 -7.90
C ALA A 115 -11.20 1.80 -6.58
N CYS A 116 -11.26 1.05 -5.48
CA CYS A 116 -11.55 1.60 -4.16
C CYS A 116 -10.43 2.56 -3.69
N TRP A 117 -9.16 2.19 -3.95
CA TRP A 117 -8.02 3.05 -3.62
C TRP A 117 -8.05 4.38 -4.39
N ASN A 118 -8.37 4.35 -5.69
CA ASN A 118 -8.54 5.56 -6.50
C ASN A 118 -9.66 6.46 -5.96
N GLU A 119 -10.80 5.89 -5.57
CA GLU A 119 -11.91 6.65 -4.96
C GLU A 119 -11.52 7.26 -3.62
N PHE A 120 -10.74 6.57 -2.79
CA PHE A 120 -10.19 7.16 -1.57
C PHE A 120 -9.27 8.34 -1.90
N CYS A 121 -8.30 8.14 -2.78
CA CYS A 121 -7.30 9.14 -3.17
C CYS A 121 -7.92 10.40 -3.76
N SER A 122 -8.93 10.26 -4.63
CA SER A 122 -9.61 11.39 -5.29
C SER A 122 -10.47 12.22 -4.33
N ARG A 123 -10.87 11.63 -3.19
CA ARG A 123 -11.70 12.27 -2.16
C ARG A 123 -10.89 12.82 -0.98
N LEU A 124 -9.57 12.69 -1.00
CA LEU A 124 -8.70 13.42 -0.07
C LEU A 124 -8.80 14.94 -0.33
N VAL A 125 -8.41 15.72 0.67
CA VAL A 125 -8.39 17.19 0.57
C VAL A 125 -7.02 17.65 1.05
N PRO A 126 -6.08 18.02 0.16
CA PRO A 126 -6.20 17.95 -1.30
C PRO A 126 -6.23 16.49 -1.83
N PRO A 127 -6.79 16.23 -3.02
CA PRO A 127 -6.74 14.92 -3.65
C PRO A 127 -5.31 14.47 -3.90
N ALA A 128 -5.03 13.17 -3.77
CA ALA A 128 -3.75 12.64 -4.20
C ALA A 128 -3.66 12.65 -5.74
N GLU A 129 -2.52 13.09 -6.27
CA GLU A 129 -2.26 13.06 -7.70
C GLU A 129 -1.87 11.63 -8.10
N LYS A 130 -2.62 11.04 -9.03
CA LYS A 130 -2.18 9.80 -9.68
C LYS A 130 -1.08 10.15 -10.67
N VAL A 131 0.06 9.48 -10.56
CA VAL A 131 1.25 9.77 -11.36
C VAL A 131 1.70 8.54 -12.14
N ASP A 132 2.23 8.78 -13.33
CA ASP A 132 2.93 7.78 -14.15
C ASP A 132 4.41 8.18 -14.20
N ILE A 133 5.25 7.48 -13.43
CA ILE A 133 6.68 7.77 -13.32
C ILE A 133 7.38 7.20 -14.56
N PRO A 134 8.08 8.02 -15.37
CA PRO A 134 8.79 7.52 -16.54
C PRO A 134 9.79 6.42 -16.17
N TYR A 135 9.64 5.25 -16.79
CA TYR A 135 10.47 4.08 -16.52
C TYR A 135 10.55 3.20 -17.77
N GLU A 136 11.75 3.06 -18.33
CA GLU A 136 12.02 2.23 -19.52
C GLU A 136 10.90 2.32 -20.59
N GLU A 137 10.24 1.22 -20.93
CA GLU A 137 9.12 1.18 -21.89
C GLU A 137 7.74 1.31 -21.23
N THR A 138 7.63 1.07 -19.92
CA THR A 138 6.36 1.05 -19.18
C THR A 138 6.46 1.92 -17.94
N PRO A 139 5.70 3.03 -17.84
CA PRO A 139 5.77 3.90 -16.68
C PRO A 139 5.30 3.18 -15.41
N MET A 140 5.93 3.50 -14.27
CA MET A 140 5.52 2.97 -12.97
C MET A 140 4.33 3.78 -12.45
N PRO A 141 3.17 3.14 -12.19
CA PRO A 141 2.03 3.84 -11.63
C PRO A 141 2.27 4.17 -10.15
N GLY A 142 1.84 5.35 -9.73
CA GLY A 142 1.99 5.80 -8.36
C GLY A 142 0.97 6.84 -7.94
N TYR A 143 1.10 7.29 -6.69
CA TYR A 143 0.27 8.32 -6.09
C TYR A 143 1.16 9.29 -5.32
N PHE A 144 1.01 10.58 -5.61
CA PHE A 144 1.69 11.67 -4.93
C PHE A 144 0.71 12.41 -4.01
N PHE A 145 1.01 12.39 -2.73
CA PHE A 145 0.22 13.02 -1.68
C PHE A 145 0.93 14.26 -1.18
N VAL A 146 0.17 15.31 -0.87
CA VAL A 146 0.70 16.56 -0.32
C VAL A 146 -0.07 16.91 0.95
N PRO A 147 0.59 17.50 1.96
CA PRO A 147 -0.06 17.85 3.22
C PRO A 147 -1.08 18.99 3.02
N ASP A 148 -2.06 19.07 3.93
CA ASP A 148 -3.04 20.16 3.96
C ASP A 148 -2.34 21.52 4.17
N GLY A 149 -2.61 22.48 3.28
CA GLY A 149 -2.10 23.85 3.40
C GLY A 149 -1.54 24.42 2.10
N SER A 150 -1.19 25.70 2.12
CA SER A 150 -0.57 26.36 0.97
C SER A 150 0.94 26.09 0.91
N GLY A 151 1.40 25.62 -0.25
CA GLY A 151 2.75 25.88 -0.76
C GLY A 151 3.78 24.77 -0.52
N GLY A 152 4.25 24.19 -1.63
CA GLY A 152 5.58 23.62 -1.72
C GLY A 152 6.66 24.70 -1.90
N PRO A 153 7.93 24.33 -2.06
CA PRO A 153 8.40 22.96 -2.23
C PRO A 153 8.35 22.15 -0.90
N TRP A 154 7.72 20.98 -0.93
CA TRP A 154 7.59 20.10 0.22
C TRP A 154 8.83 19.21 0.41
N PRO A 155 9.27 18.94 1.65
CA PRO A 155 10.10 17.78 1.89
C PRO A 155 9.27 16.53 1.57
N THR A 156 9.88 15.54 0.90
CA THR A 156 9.15 14.40 0.33
C THR A 156 9.73 13.09 0.83
N ILE A 157 8.86 12.13 1.15
CA ILE A 157 9.26 10.75 1.42
C ILE A 157 8.79 9.85 0.28
N ILE A 158 9.72 9.13 -0.33
CA ILE A 158 9.42 8.00 -1.22
C ILE A 158 9.17 6.78 -0.33
N PHE A 159 7.98 6.20 -0.41
CA PHE A 159 7.63 4.95 0.25
C PHE A 159 7.67 3.80 -0.78
N ASN A 160 8.75 3.03 -0.74
CA ASN A 160 8.92 1.82 -1.53
C ASN A 160 8.37 0.62 -0.75
N ASN A 161 7.36 -0.04 -1.27
CA ASN A 161 6.84 -1.24 -0.64
C ASN A 161 7.78 -2.46 -0.78
N GLY A 162 7.47 -3.56 -0.12
CA GLY A 162 8.14 -4.86 -0.28
C GLY A 162 7.69 -5.63 -1.51
N SER A 163 7.83 -6.96 -1.46
CA SER A 163 7.48 -7.88 -2.56
C SER A 163 6.02 -7.83 -3.00
N ASP A 164 5.13 -7.73 -2.02
CA ASP A 164 3.71 -8.11 -2.11
C ASP A 164 2.79 -7.09 -1.44
N GLY A 165 3.35 -6.07 -0.78
CA GLY A 165 2.56 -5.01 -0.19
C GLY A 165 2.00 -4.07 -1.27
N THR A 166 0.85 -3.47 -1.00
CA THR A 166 0.13 -2.59 -1.95
C THR A 166 0.42 -1.11 -1.75
N THR A 167 0.24 -0.28 -2.79
CA THR A 167 0.32 1.18 -2.65
C THR A 167 -0.67 1.72 -1.60
N SER A 168 -1.85 1.11 -1.48
CA SER A 168 -2.79 1.45 -0.41
C SER A 168 -2.27 1.10 0.99
N GLY A 169 -1.51 0.01 1.13
CA GLY A 169 -0.93 -0.38 2.42
C GLY A 169 0.09 0.65 2.91
N MET A 170 0.78 1.32 1.99
CA MET A 170 1.68 2.42 2.35
C MET A 170 0.95 3.60 3.01
N TRP A 171 -0.39 3.72 2.86
CA TRP A 171 -1.20 4.67 3.64
C TRP A 171 -0.92 4.55 5.14
N THR A 172 -1.02 3.31 5.65
CA THR A 172 -0.91 3.02 7.07
C THR A 172 0.54 2.91 7.54
N PHE A 173 1.43 2.43 6.67
CA PHE A 173 2.84 2.27 6.99
C PHE A 173 3.65 3.57 6.96
N GLY A 174 3.13 4.65 6.36
CA GLY A 174 3.83 5.92 6.48
C GLY A 174 3.21 7.15 5.84
N VAL A 175 2.43 7.02 4.76
CA VAL A 175 1.89 8.19 4.04
C VAL A 175 1.05 9.08 4.96
N ALA A 176 0.09 8.51 5.71
CA ALA A 176 -0.76 9.29 6.62
C ALA A 176 0.08 10.06 7.66
N GLY A 177 1.04 9.38 8.29
CA GLY A 177 1.93 10.00 9.28
C GLY A 177 2.88 11.04 8.68
N ALA A 178 3.31 10.88 7.43
CA ALA A 178 4.13 11.85 6.71
C ALA A 178 3.35 13.15 6.46
N LEU A 179 2.10 13.03 5.98
CA LEU A 179 1.22 14.17 5.73
C LEU A 179 0.93 14.98 7.00
N GLU A 180 0.64 14.30 8.12
CA GLU A 180 0.45 14.94 9.43
C GLU A 180 1.67 15.75 9.90
N ARG A 181 2.86 15.45 9.37
CA ARG A 181 4.14 16.09 9.72
C ARG A 181 4.61 17.07 8.66
N GLY A 182 3.78 17.37 7.66
CA GLY A 182 4.09 18.33 6.61
C GLY A 182 5.05 17.80 5.53
N TYR A 183 5.15 16.47 5.37
CA TYR A 183 5.89 15.85 4.26
C TYR A 183 4.92 15.47 3.15
N ALA A 184 5.31 15.75 1.90
CA ALA A 184 4.70 15.07 0.76
C ALA A 184 5.14 13.60 0.74
N ALA A 185 4.34 12.75 0.11
CA ALA A 185 4.62 11.32 0.05
C ALA A 185 4.40 10.79 -1.37
N LEU A 186 5.35 10.00 -1.86
CA LEU A 186 5.22 9.28 -3.12
C LEU A 186 5.20 7.78 -2.84
N VAL A 187 4.17 7.09 -3.32
CA VAL A 187 4.11 5.63 -3.39
C VAL A 187 4.02 5.21 -4.85
N PHE A 188 4.58 4.06 -5.19
CA PHE A 188 4.56 3.53 -6.56
C PHE A 188 4.64 2.01 -6.55
N ASP A 189 4.18 1.38 -7.63
CA ASP A 189 4.45 -0.02 -7.93
C ASP A 189 5.65 -0.08 -8.89
N GLY A 190 6.77 -0.67 -8.44
CA GLY A 190 7.96 -0.91 -9.26
C GLY A 190 7.95 -2.29 -9.95
N PRO A 191 8.96 -2.60 -10.78
CA PRO A 191 9.11 -3.90 -11.43
C PRO A 191 8.96 -5.07 -10.46
N GLY A 192 8.12 -6.04 -10.80
CA GLY A 192 7.79 -7.20 -9.96
C GLY A 192 6.75 -6.94 -8.87
N GLN A 193 6.35 -5.69 -8.65
CA GLN A 193 5.33 -5.32 -7.66
C GLN A 193 3.98 -5.09 -8.34
N ASN A 194 2.93 -5.71 -7.82
CA ASN A 194 1.53 -5.32 -8.02
C ASN A 194 1.17 -4.94 -9.47
N SER A 195 0.83 -3.67 -9.76
CA SER A 195 0.39 -3.22 -11.08
C SER A 195 1.42 -3.48 -12.17
N MET A 196 2.71 -3.27 -11.89
CA MET A 196 3.77 -3.54 -12.85
C MET A 196 3.85 -5.03 -13.20
N LEU A 197 3.68 -5.92 -12.22
CA LEU A 197 3.67 -7.35 -12.48
C LEU A 197 2.34 -7.83 -13.10
N TRP A 198 1.22 -7.55 -12.44
CA TRP A 198 -0.09 -8.14 -12.75
C TRP A 198 -0.79 -7.51 -13.95
N LEU A 199 -0.51 -6.25 -14.27
CA LEU A 199 -1.16 -5.54 -15.36
C LEU A 199 -0.22 -5.31 -16.54
N HIS A 200 1.09 -5.26 -16.31
CA HIS A 200 2.08 -4.93 -17.32
C HIS A 200 3.15 -6.01 -17.57
N ASP A 201 3.12 -7.12 -16.82
CA ASP A 201 4.06 -8.24 -16.95
C ASP A 201 5.54 -7.81 -16.87
N VAL A 202 5.84 -6.82 -16.03
CA VAL A 202 7.20 -6.35 -15.76
C VAL A 202 7.70 -7.01 -14.48
N PRO A 203 8.61 -8.00 -14.55
CA PRO A 203 9.06 -8.78 -13.40
C PRO A 203 10.12 -8.05 -12.56
N PHE A 204 10.47 -8.65 -11.41
CA PHE A 204 11.53 -8.13 -10.55
C PHE A 204 12.88 -8.03 -11.26
N ARG A 205 13.65 -7.04 -10.82
CA ARG A 205 15.08 -6.87 -11.15
C ARG A 205 15.92 -6.81 -9.89
N TYR A 206 17.20 -7.15 -10.02
CA TYR A 206 18.11 -7.25 -8.88
C TYR A 206 18.78 -5.91 -8.52
N ASP A 207 18.86 -4.99 -9.48
CA ASP A 207 19.55 -3.70 -9.43
C ASP A 207 18.58 -2.55 -9.13
N TRP A 208 18.09 -2.50 -7.90
CA TRP A 208 17.03 -1.57 -7.48
C TRP A 208 17.41 -0.07 -7.55
N GLU A 209 18.70 0.25 -7.64
CA GLU A 209 19.17 1.58 -8.02
C GLU A 209 18.57 2.06 -9.36
N LYS A 210 18.31 1.14 -10.30
CA LYS A 210 17.65 1.45 -11.58
C LYS A 210 16.16 1.73 -11.47
N VAL A 211 15.56 1.44 -10.31
CA VAL A 211 14.16 1.79 -10.00
C VAL A 211 14.10 3.12 -9.27
N ILE A 212 14.95 3.31 -8.25
CA ILE A 212 14.92 4.51 -7.41
C ILE A 212 15.45 5.75 -8.14
N THR A 213 16.43 5.62 -9.03
CA THR A 213 16.94 6.78 -9.79
C THR A 213 15.86 7.45 -10.64
N PRO A 214 15.08 6.74 -11.49
CA PRO A 214 13.95 7.34 -12.21
C PRO A 214 12.86 7.95 -11.31
N VAL A 215 12.56 7.32 -10.17
CA VAL A 215 11.63 7.88 -9.17
C VAL A 215 12.16 9.20 -8.60
N THR A 216 13.46 9.26 -8.32
CA THR A 216 14.14 10.47 -7.84
C THR A 216 14.17 11.55 -8.92
N ASP A 217 14.47 11.17 -10.17
CA ASP A 217 14.45 12.09 -11.32
C ASP A 217 13.06 12.70 -11.53
N PHE A 218 12.01 11.89 -11.42
CA PHE A 218 10.62 12.34 -11.48
C PHE A 218 10.34 13.41 -10.41
N LEU A 219 10.69 13.15 -9.15
CA LEU A 219 10.48 14.11 -8.06
C LEU A 219 11.31 15.39 -8.22
N LEU A 220 12.55 15.29 -8.69
CA LEU A 220 13.41 16.45 -8.93
C LEU A 220 12.94 17.31 -10.11
N GLY A 221 12.14 16.75 -11.02
CA GLY A 221 11.46 17.49 -12.08
C GLY A 221 10.25 18.31 -11.61
N ARG A 222 9.79 18.11 -10.37
CA ARG A 222 8.61 18.80 -9.83
C ARG A 222 8.98 20.11 -9.13
N SER A 223 8.26 21.17 -9.45
CA SER A 223 8.45 22.50 -8.81
C SER A 223 7.94 22.57 -7.37
N ASP A 224 7.11 21.61 -6.97
CA ASP A 224 6.47 21.52 -5.66
C ASP A 224 7.21 20.59 -4.69
N VAL A 225 8.37 20.06 -5.08
CA VAL A 225 9.24 19.21 -4.24
C VAL A 225 10.54 19.94 -3.89
N ASP A 226 10.99 19.83 -2.64
CA ASP A 226 12.28 20.34 -2.22
C ASP A 226 13.40 19.37 -2.61
N PRO A 227 14.26 19.71 -3.58
CA PRO A 227 15.25 18.79 -4.12
C PRO A 227 16.34 18.41 -3.11
N LYS A 228 16.44 19.09 -1.96
CA LYS A 228 17.42 18.79 -0.90
C LYS A 228 16.82 17.97 0.24
N ARG A 229 15.51 17.71 0.24
CA ARG A 229 14.78 17.06 1.34
C ARG A 229 13.91 15.91 0.83
N ILE A 230 14.53 15.01 0.06
CA ILE A 230 13.93 13.74 -0.36
C ILE A 230 14.46 12.63 0.56
N ALA A 231 13.57 11.91 1.21
CA ALA A 231 13.89 10.69 1.96
C ALA A 231 13.36 9.46 1.24
N LEU A 232 13.95 8.30 1.50
CA LEU A 232 13.54 7.01 0.95
C LEU A 232 13.30 6.02 2.08
N SER A 233 12.08 5.47 2.13
CA SER A 233 11.67 4.44 3.06
C SER A 233 11.40 3.14 2.31
N GLY A 234 11.97 2.04 2.79
CA GLY A 234 11.74 0.69 2.27
C GLY A 234 11.11 -0.19 3.33
N VAL A 235 9.98 -0.81 3.00
CA VAL A 235 9.25 -1.70 3.90
C VAL A 235 9.51 -3.17 3.55
N SER A 236 9.74 -4.03 4.56
CA SER A 236 9.99 -5.46 4.36
C SER A 236 11.17 -5.73 3.41
N GLN A 237 11.01 -6.50 2.34
CA GLN A 237 12.04 -6.68 1.31
C GLN A 237 12.52 -5.34 0.70
N GLY A 238 11.67 -4.33 0.72
CA GLY A 238 12.01 -2.95 0.34
C GLY A 238 13.15 -2.38 1.17
N GLY A 239 13.30 -2.74 2.45
CA GLY A 239 14.39 -2.28 3.30
C GLY A 239 15.77 -2.70 2.77
N TYR A 240 15.90 -3.91 2.21
CA TYR A 240 17.11 -4.34 1.51
C TYR A 240 17.34 -3.54 0.22
N TRP A 241 16.29 -3.42 -0.60
CA TRP A 241 16.36 -2.77 -1.90
C TRP A 241 16.72 -1.29 -1.83
N VAL A 242 16.12 -0.54 -0.90
CA VAL A 242 16.39 0.88 -0.76
C VAL A 242 17.79 1.14 -0.22
N LEU A 243 18.28 0.33 0.73
CA LEU A 243 19.65 0.46 1.23
C LEU A 243 20.68 0.17 0.13
N ARG A 244 20.42 -0.83 -0.71
CA ARG A 244 21.22 -1.06 -1.92
C ARG A 244 21.17 0.16 -2.85
N ALA A 245 19.99 0.69 -3.15
CA ALA A 245 19.85 1.84 -4.05
C ALA A 245 20.59 3.08 -3.53
N LEU A 246 20.58 3.33 -2.22
CA LEU A 246 21.29 4.44 -1.58
C LEU A 246 22.82 4.37 -1.70
N ALA A 247 23.38 3.20 -2.03
CA ALA A 247 24.80 3.08 -2.37
C ALA A 247 25.14 3.73 -3.72
N PHE A 248 24.15 4.01 -4.58
CA PHE A 248 24.33 4.56 -5.93
C PHE A 248 23.55 5.88 -6.16
N GLU A 249 22.41 6.08 -5.49
CA GLU A 249 21.57 7.27 -5.61
C GLU A 249 21.80 8.24 -4.43
N HIS A 250 22.77 9.13 -4.60
CA HIS A 250 23.23 10.03 -3.53
C HIS A 250 22.39 11.31 -3.37
N ARG A 251 21.36 11.52 -4.22
CA ARG A 251 20.48 12.69 -4.11
C ARG A 251 19.41 12.52 -3.03
N VAL A 252 19.20 11.31 -2.53
CA VAL A 252 18.35 11.04 -1.36
C VAL A 252 19.07 11.46 -0.08
N ALA A 253 18.42 12.31 0.71
CA ALA A 253 18.98 12.92 1.92
C ALA A 253 18.90 12.02 3.17
N ALA A 254 17.98 11.05 3.20
CA ALA A 254 17.82 10.11 4.32
C ALA A 254 17.24 8.77 3.85
N GLY A 255 17.68 7.67 4.48
CA GLY A 255 17.20 6.31 4.22
C GLY A 255 16.57 5.67 5.46
N ILE A 256 15.44 4.97 5.29
CA ILE A 256 14.73 4.22 6.33
C ILE A 256 14.51 2.79 5.83
N ALA A 257 14.82 1.79 6.67
CA ALA A 257 14.57 0.38 6.39
C ALA A 257 13.70 -0.22 7.51
N ASP A 258 12.51 -0.72 7.16
CA ASP A 258 11.49 -1.15 8.12
C ASP A 258 10.71 -2.42 7.71
N PRO A 259 11.12 -3.61 8.16
CA PRO A 259 12.51 -3.93 8.51
C PRO A 259 13.39 -3.96 7.26
N GLY A 260 14.71 -3.93 7.43
CA GLY A 260 15.66 -4.40 6.41
C GLY A 260 15.97 -5.86 6.66
N VAL A 261 15.83 -6.71 5.64
CA VAL A 261 16.36 -8.08 5.63
C VAL A 261 17.79 -8.13 5.12
#